data_AF-A0A6M1PFJ5-F1
#
_entry.id   AF-A0A6M1PFJ5-F1
#
_cell.length_a   1.000
_cell.length_b   1.000
_cell.length_c   1.000
_cell.angle_alpha   90.00
_cell.angle_beta   90.00
_cell.angle_gamma   90.00
#
_symmetry.space_group_name_H-M   'P 1'
#
loop_
_entity.id
_entity.type
_entity.pdbx_description
1 polymer ?
#
loop_
_entity_poly.entity_id
_entity_poly.type
_entity_poly.pdbx_seq_one_letter_code
_entity_poly.pdbx_strand_id
1 'polypeptide(L)' 'MDNGMSVILYEKMPDGALNAIEERVWNATMIAALEHVNYLVVGGREFETVEGRLNLDEGKLELLLVPMRTE' A
#
# COMPACT_ATOMS: atom_id res chain seq x y z
N MET A 1 0.76 -23.43 6.42
CA MET A 1 -0.34 -22.48 6.15
C MET A 1 0.34 -21.14 5.98
N ASP A 2 0.27 -20.56 4.80
CA ASP A 2 0.93 -19.29 4.52
C ASP A 2 0.09 -18.19 5.19
N ASN A 3 0.56 -17.68 6.33
CA ASN A 3 -0.10 -16.62 7.07
C ASN A 3 0.25 -15.30 6.38
N GLY A 4 -0.50 -14.96 5.34
CA GLY A 4 -0.36 -13.67 4.67
C GLY A 4 -0.59 -12.50 5.63
N MET A 5 -0.08 -11.32 5.27
CA MET A 5 -0.22 -10.09 6.04
C MET A 5 -1.38 -9.27 5.49
N SER A 6 -2.23 -8.71 6.36
CA SER A 6 -3.24 -7.75 5.90
C SER A 6 -2.53 -6.45 5.51
N VAL A 7 -2.76 -6.00 4.28
CA VAL A 7 -2.19 -4.76 3.75
C VAL A 7 -3.32 -3.78 3.45
N ILE A 8 -3.22 -2.56 4.00
CA ILE A 8 -4.11 -1.44 3.68
C ILE A 8 -3.36 -0.45 2.80
N LEU A 9 -3.99 -0.01 1.71
CA LEU A 9 -3.47 1.03 0.83
C LEU A 9 -4.22 2.33 1.11
N TYR A 10 -3.49 3.38 1.44
CA TYR A 10 -4.02 4.73 1.63
C TYR A 10 -3.54 5.66 0.51
N GLU A 11 -4.47 6.29 -0.21
CA GLU A 11 -4.16 7.42 -1.09
C GLU A 11 -4.06 8.69 -0.23
N LYS A 12 -2.91 9.38 -0.31
CA LYS A 12 -2.73 10.69 0.29
C LYS A 12 -3.37 11.76 -0.59
N MET A 13 -4.44 12.35 -0.10
CA MET A 13 -5.17 13.41 -0.79
C MET A 13 -4.41 14.74 -0.75
N PRO A 14 -4.66 15.68 -1.69
CA PRO A 14 -3.96 16.97 -1.73
C PRO A 14 -4.12 17.84 -0.47
N ASP A 15 -5.20 17.66 0.27
CA ASP A 15 -5.48 18.33 1.54
C ASP A 15 -4.81 17.66 2.76
N GLY A 16 -4.07 16.56 2.52
CA GLY A 16 -3.42 15.77 3.55
C GLY A 16 -4.30 14.68 4.16
N ALA A 17 -5.57 14.56 3.76
CA ALA A 17 -6.43 13.47 4.20
C ALA A 17 -5.93 12.12 3.64
N LEU A 18 -6.20 11.05 4.38
CA LEU A 18 -5.90 9.68 3.94
C LEU A 18 -7.19 9.00 3.51
N ASN A 19 -7.23 8.51 2.26
CA ASN A 19 -8.34 7.75 1.73
C ASN A 19 -7.94 6.27 1.61
N ALA A 20 -8.59 5.37 2.35
CA ALA A 20 -8.35 3.93 2.19
C ALA A 20 -8.91 3.48 0.83
N ILE A 21 -8.05 2.97 -0.04
CA ILE A 21 -8.45 2.56 -1.40
C ILE A 21 -8.52 1.03 -1.55
N GLU A 22 -7.81 0.28 -0.72
CA GLU A 22 -7.85 -1.19 -0.74
C GLU A 22 -7.41 -1.76 0.62
N GLU A 23 -8.01 -2.87 1.04
CA GLU A 23 -7.50 -3.74 2.11
C GLU A 23 -7.60 -5.20 1.67
N ARG A 24 -6.48 -5.92 1.73
CA ARG A 24 -6.42 -7.35 1.36
C ARG A 24 -5.24 -8.06 2.01
N VAL A 25 -5.35 -9.38 2.11
CA VAL A 25 -4.24 -10.23 2.54
C VAL A 25 -3.25 -10.40 1.39
N TRP A 26 -1.98 -10.10 1.65
CA TRP A 26 -0.85 -10.32 0.74
C TRP A 26 -0.05 -11.53 1.22
N ASN A 27 0.38 -12.38 0.29
CA ASN A 27 1.26 -13.50 0.63
C ASN A 27 2.71 -13.01 0.86
N ALA A 28 3.56 -13.88 1.38
CA ALA A 28 4.95 -13.55 1.68
C ALA A 28 5.74 -13.04 0.46
N THR A 29 5.48 -13.58 -0.74
CA THR A 29 6.15 -13.13 -1.98
C THR A 29 5.76 -11.69 -2.35
N MET A 30 4.49 -11.32 -2.21
CA MET A 30 4.02 -9.96 -2.45
C MET A 30 4.61 -8.97 -1.43
N ILE A 31 4.73 -9.37 -0.16
CA ILE A 31 5.36 -8.55 0.87
C ILE A 31 6.85 -8.37 0.58
N ALA A 32 7.58 -9.43 0.24
CA ALA A 32 9.00 -9.33 -0.11
C ALA A 32 9.25 -8.45 -1.33
N ALA A 33 8.35 -8.44 -2.31
CA ALA A 33 8.45 -7.56 -3.47
C ALA A 33 8.40 -6.07 -3.09
N LEU A 34 7.78 -5.69 -1.96
CA LEU A 34 7.73 -4.31 -1.50
C LEU A 34 9.12 -3.71 -1.23
N GLU A 35 10.12 -4.52 -0.92
CA GLU A 35 11.49 -4.06 -0.68
C GLU A 35 12.16 -3.48 -1.93
N HIS A 36 11.58 -3.70 -3.12
CA HIS A 36 12.18 -3.35 -4.40
C HIS A 36 11.29 -2.54 -5.33
N VAL A 37 10.02 -2.30 -4.98
CA VAL A 37 9.08 -1.56 -5.83
C VAL A 37 8.89 -0.14 -5.32
N ASN A 38 8.89 0.81 -6.26
CA ASN A 38 8.56 2.22 -5.98
C ASN A 38 7.14 2.58 -6.42
N TYR A 39 6.48 1.69 -7.18
CA TYR A 39 5.19 1.93 -7.78
C TYR A 39 4.27 0.73 -7.60
N LEU A 40 2.98 1.00 -7.40
CA LEU A 40 1.92 0.01 -7.32
C LEU A 40 0.81 0.34 -8.33
N VAL A 41 0.21 -0.71 -8.88
CA VAL A 41 -0.99 -0.60 -9.71
C VAL A 41 -2.18 -1.11 -8.92
N VAL A 42 -3.17 -0.24 -8.67
CA VAL A 42 -4.36 -0.54 -7.88
C VAL A 42 -5.58 -0.07 -8.66
N GLY A 43 -6.53 -0.97 -8.93
CA GLY A 43 -7.73 -0.64 -9.71
C GLY A 43 -7.45 -0.05 -11.10
N GLY A 44 -6.30 -0.39 -11.71
CA GLY A 44 -5.88 0.13 -13.00
C GLY A 44 -5.25 1.54 -12.97
N ARG A 45 -5.00 2.10 -11.78
CA ARG A 45 -4.29 3.37 -11.59
C ARG A 45 -2.89 3.11 -11.01
N GLU A 46 -1.90 3.85 -11.49
CA GLU A 46 -0.53 3.83 -10.97
C GLU A 46 -0.36 4.80 -9.80
N PHE A 47 0.35 4.34 -8.78
CA PHE A 47 0.68 5.10 -7.59
C PHE A 47 2.15 4.95 -7.25
N GLU A 48 2.76 6.01 -6.76
CA GLU A 48 4.08 5.96 -6.13
C GLU A 48 3.92 5.61 -4.65
N THR A 49 4.76 4.71 -4.15
CA THR A 49 4.85 4.36 -2.73
C THR A 49 5.66 5.41 -1.99
N VAL A 50 5.06 6.05 -0.98
CA VAL A 50 5.71 7.11 -0.20
C VAL A 50 6.28 6.58 1.11
N GLU A 51 5.47 5.84 1.86
CA GLU A 51 5.83 5.35 3.19
C GLU A 51 5.10 4.04 3.49
N GLY A 52 5.74 3.16 4.26
CA GLY A 52 5.13 1.97 4.84
C GLY A 52 5.11 2.06 6.36
N ARG A 53 3.95 1.80 6.96
CA ARG A 53 3.77 1.76 8.42
C ARG A 53 3.31 0.36 8.83
N LEU A 54 4.09 -0.32 9.65
CA LEU A 54 3.67 -1.57 10.29
C LEU A 54 2.87 -1.23 11.56
N ASN A 55 1.56 -1.46 11.52
CA ASN A 55 0.68 -1.29 12.66
C ASN A 55 0.65 -2.59 13.48
N LEU A 56 1.37 -2.60 14.60
CA LEU A 56 1.52 -3.77 15.46
C LEU A 56 0.25 -4.09 16.26
N ASP A 57 -0.57 -3.08 16.57
CA ASP A 57 -1.80 -3.27 17.33
C ASP A 57 -2.87 -3.98 16.50
N GLU A 58 -2.95 -3.65 15.20
CA GLU A 58 -3.88 -4.28 14.26
C GLU A 58 -3.29 -5.46 13.48
N GLY A 59 -1.96 -5.63 13.54
CA GLY A 59 -1.25 -6.65 12.76
C GLY A 59 -1.30 -6.41 11.24
N LYS A 60 -1.29 -5.14 10.82
CA LYS A 60 -1.43 -4.74 9.41
C LYS A 60 -0.23 -3.96 8.91
N LEU A 61 0.10 -4.13 7.64
CA LEU A 61 0.99 -3.22 6.93
C LEU A 61 0.14 -2.17 6.22
N GLU A 62 0.47 -0.91 6.40
CA GLU A 62 -0.23 0.20 5.78
C GLU A 62 0.73 0.90 4.82
N LEU A 63 0.32 1.08 3.57
CA LEU A 63 1.11 1.75 2.55
C LEU A 63 0.47 3.08 2.21
N LEU A 64 1.26 4.15 2.29
CA LEU A 64 0.88 5.47 1.87
C LEU A 64 1.30 5.70 0.43
N LEU A 65 0.33 6.05 -0.41
CA LEU A 65 0.46 6.15 -1.84
C LEU A 65 0.09 7.55 -2.33
N VAL A 66 0.75 8.02 -3.39
CA VAL A 66 0.33 9.21 -4.15
C VAL A 66 0.07 8.83 -5.60
N PRO A 67 -1.01 9.33 -6.23
CA PRO A 67 -1.30 9.00 -7.62
C PRO A 67 -0.20 9.53 -8.52
N MET A 68 0.28 8.69 -9.45
CA MET A 68 1.17 9.17 -10.49
C MET A 68 0.41 10.15 -11.39
N ARG A 69 0.99 11.32 -11.61
CA ARG A 69 0.48 12.26 -12.62
C ARG A 69 1.18 11.90 -13.93
N THR A 70 0.42 11.47 -14.93
CA THR A 70 0.89 11.51 -16.30
C THR A 70 1.02 12.99 -16.68
N GLU A 71 2.24 13.44 -16.95
CA GLU A 71 2.50 14.76 -17.55
C GLU A 71 1.86 14.88 -18.94
#